data_AF-A0A1A8EGF5-F1
#
_entry.id   AF-A0A1A8EGF5-F1
#
_cell.length_a   1.000
_cell.length_b   1.000
_cell.length_c   1.000
_cell.angle_alpha   90.00
_cell.angle_beta   90.00
_cell.angle_gamma   90.00
#
_symmetry.space_group_name_H-M   'P 1'
#
loop_
_entity.id
_entity.type
_entity.pdbx_description
1 polymer ?
#
loop_
_entity_poly.entity_id
_entity_poly.type
_entity_poly.pdbx_seq_one_letter_code
_entity_poly.pdbx_strand_id
1 'polypeptide(L)'
;AAIFGGTCENVKALADFCYLNIMEDKLNNVEALWHDESHLNKYFWLHKPTKLLSPEYCWDLIIHDESDILIKRLVWAPKEYEKVRT
;
A
#
# COMPACT_ATOMS: atom_id res chain seq x y z
N ALA A 1 -2.47 0.79 2.48
CA ALA A 1 -1.19 0.27 1.92
C ALA A 1 -0.12 0.11 3.01
N ALA A 2 0.83 -0.84 2.86
CA ALA A 2 1.78 -1.18 3.94
C ALA A 2 3.20 -0.58 3.78
N ILE A 3 3.77 -0.54 2.57
CA ILE A 3 5.14 -0.04 2.33
C ILE A 3 5.19 0.71 1.00
N PHE A 4 5.71 1.93 1.04
CA PHE A 4 6.12 2.71 -0.12
C PHE A 4 7.16 3.75 0.34
N GLY A 5 7.92 4.33 -0.58
CA GLY A 5 8.95 5.30 -0.22
C GLY A 5 9.69 5.86 -1.42
N GLY A 6 10.65 6.75 -1.13
CA GLY A 6 11.43 7.45 -2.14
C GLY A 6 12.10 8.68 -1.53
N THR A 7 12.51 9.62 -2.40
CA THR A 7 12.93 10.96 -1.97
C THR A 7 11.75 11.70 -1.34
N CYS A 8 12.03 12.67 -0.47
CA CYS A 8 10.98 13.47 0.17
C CYS A 8 10.04 14.13 -0.85
N GLU A 9 10.58 14.62 -1.95
CA GLU A 9 9.82 15.21 -3.05
C GLU A 9 8.83 14.21 -3.69
N ASN A 10 9.29 13.01 -4.04
CA ASN A 10 8.46 11.99 -4.66
C ASN A 10 7.40 11.46 -3.69
N VAL A 11 7.76 11.26 -2.42
CA VAL A 11 6.80 10.82 -1.39
C VAL A 11 5.75 11.89 -1.15
N LYS A 12 6.13 13.17 -1.14
CA LYS A 12 5.18 14.28 -1.04
C LYS A 12 4.22 14.28 -2.24
N ALA A 13 4.72 14.21 -3.46
CA ALA A 13 3.88 14.22 -4.66
C ALA A 13 2.89 13.04 -4.69
N LEU A 14 3.33 11.86 -4.26
CA LEU A 14 2.49 10.67 -4.12
C LEU A 14 1.41 10.86 -3.05
N ALA A 15 1.78 11.34 -1.86
CA ALA A 15 0.84 11.57 -0.77
C ALA A 15 -0.21 12.65 -1.12
N ASP A 16 0.22 13.75 -1.75
CA ASP A 16 -0.68 14.80 -2.23
C ASP A 16 -1.67 14.25 -3.25
N PHE A 17 -1.20 13.45 -4.22
CA PHE A 17 -2.07 12.82 -5.22
C PHE A 17 -3.13 11.93 -4.56
N CYS A 18 -2.73 11.03 -3.66
CA CYS A 18 -3.68 10.15 -2.96
C CYS A 18 -4.68 10.97 -2.16
N TYR A 19 -4.23 11.99 -1.41
CA TYR A 19 -5.10 12.85 -0.62
C TYR A 19 -6.15 13.56 -1.47
N LEU A 20 -5.74 14.20 -2.57
CA LEU A 20 -6.67 14.93 -3.44
C LEU A 20 -7.73 14.01 -4.05
N ASN A 21 -7.35 12.81 -4.49
CA ASN A 21 -8.30 11.84 -5.04
C ASN A 21 -9.24 11.27 -3.96
N ILE A 22 -8.75 11.04 -2.74
CA ILE A 22 -9.61 10.66 -1.61
C ILE A 22 -10.63 11.75 -1.31
N MET A 23 -10.22 13.02 -1.37
CA MET A 23 -11.13 14.15 -1.15
C MET A 23 -12.17 14.26 -2.27
N GLU A 24 -11.80 14.01 -3.52
CA GLU A 24 -12.73 13.95 -4.65
C GLU A 24 -13.74 12.81 -4.49
N ASP A 25 -13.30 11.61 -4.11
CA ASP A 25 -14.18 10.47 -3.84
C ASP A 25 -15.20 10.80 -2.74
N LYS A 26 -14.76 11.44 -1.65
CA LYS A 26 -15.65 11.91 -0.58
C LYS A 26 -16.68 12.92 -1.05
N LEU A 27 -16.30 13.86 -1.92
CA LEU A 27 -17.24 14.84 -2.50
C LEU A 27 -18.29 14.15 -3.39
N ASN A 28 -17.91 13.06 -4.05
CA ASN A 28 -18.79 12.24 -4.87
C ASN A 28 -19.55 11.17 -4.07
N ASN A 29 -19.39 11.14 -2.73
CA ASN A 29 -20.00 10.15 -1.84
C ASN A 29 -19.68 8.70 -2.24
N VAL A 30 -18.43 8.47 -2.67
CA VAL A 30 -17.88 7.14 -2.95
C VAL A 30 -16.64 6.91 -2.10
N GLU A 31 -16.27 5.65 -1.93
CA GLU A 31 -15.05 5.26 -1.24
C GLU A 31 -14.39 4.10 -1.98
N ALA A 32 -13.08 4.22 -2.24
CA ALA A 32 -12.34 3.17 -2.91
C ALA A 32 -12.27 1.90 -2.04
N LEU A 33 -12.42 0.73 -2.67
CA LEU A 33 -12.58 -0.56 -1.98
C LEU A 33 -11.45 -0.88 -0.98
N TRP A 34 -10.22 -0.50 -1.31
CA TRP A 34 -9.06 -0.68 -0.44
C TRP A 34 -8.49 0.67 0.03
N HIS A 35 -9.36 1.65 0.29
CA HIS A 35 -9.03 2.98 0.81
C HIS A 35 -7.81 3.60 0.08
N ASP A 36 -6.79 4.02 0.83
CA ASP A 36 -5.54 4.62 0.34
C ASP A 36 -4.77 3.74 -0.65
N GLU A 37 -4.84 2.41 -0.51
CA GLU A 37 -4.14 1.46 -1.38
C GLU A 37 -4.65 1.48 -2.82
N SER A 38 -5.95 1.75 -3.00
CA SER A 38 -6.54 1.89 -4.34
C SER A 38 -5.98 3.12 -5.07
N HIS A 39 -5.87 4.25 -4.38
CA HIS A 39 -5.29 5.48 -4.93
C HIS A 39 -3.78 5.35 -5.15
N LEU A 40 -3.08 4.66 -4.25
CA LEU A 40 -1.66 4.36 -4.40
C LEU A 40 -1.38 3.54 -5.67
N ASN A 41 -2.18 2.49 -5.91
CA ASN A 41 -2.07 1.68 -7.12
C ASN A 41 -2.36 2.51 -8.39
N LYS A 42 -3.34 3.41 -8.33
CA LYS A 42 -3.62 4.35 -9.44
C LYS A 42 -2.43 5.29 -9.70
N TYR A 43 -1.80 5.81 -8.65
CA TYR A 43 -0.60 6.63 -8.77
C TYR A 43 0.53 5.88 -9.47
N PHE A 44 0.88 4.67 -9.01
CA PHE A 44 1.95 3.87 -9.62
C PHE A 44 1.61 3.35 -11.02
N TRP A 45 0.33 3.23 -11.36
CA TRP A 45 -0.10 2.96 -12.73
C TRP A 45 0.33 4.09 -13.67
N LEU A 46 0.08 5.35 -13.27
CA LEU A 46 0.40 6.55 -14.04
C LEU A 46 1.89 6.95 -13.96
N HIS A 47 2.52 6.68 -12.82
CA HIS A 47 3.88 7.11 -12.50
C HIS A 47 4.70 5.89 -12.06
N LYS A 48 5.42 5.30 -13.00
CA LYS A 48 6.14 4.04 -12.76
C LYS A 48 7.19 4.23 -11.66
N PRO A 49 7.22 3.33 -10.64
CA PRO A 49 8.25 3.40 -9.62
C PRO A 49 9.62 3.07 -10.22
N THR A 50 10.67 3.69 -9.68
CA THR A 50 12.06 3.43 -10.11
C THR A 50 12.61 2.10 -9.60
N LYS A 51 11.99 1.56 -8.55
CA LYS A 51 12.31 0.25 -7.97
C LYS A 51 11.05 -0.39 -7.41
N LEU A 52 10.88 -1.67 -7.68
CA LEU A 52 9.86 -2.52 -7.07
C LEU A 52 10.54 -3.45 -6.06
N LEU A 53 9.95 -3.57 -4.87
CA LEU A 53 10.41 -4.52 -3.86
C LEU A 53 9.65 -5.84 -4.06
N SER A 54 10.36 -6.96 -3.98
CA SER A 54 9.75 -8.29 -3.97
C SER A 54 8.89 -8.49 -2.72
N PRO A 55 7.99 -9.49 -2.71
CA PRO A 55 7.19 -9.82 -1.53
C PRO A 55 8.02 -10.18 -0.29
N GLU A 56 9.31 -10.48 -0.44
CA GLU A 56 10.28 -10.65 0.65
C GLU A 56 10.32 -9.46 1.63
N TYR A 57 10.01 -8.25 1.15
CA TYR A 57 9.95 -7.04 1.96
C TYR A 57 8.59 -6.80 2.62
N CYS A 58 7.58 -7.65 2.40
CA CYS A 58 6.25 -7.53 3.01
C CYS A 58 5.48 -8.86 2.88
N TRP A 59 5.81 -9.85 3.72
CA TRP A 59 5.27 -11.22 3.61
C TRP A 59 4.19 -11.53 4.65
N ASP A 60 3.13 -12.23 4.24
CA ASP A 60 2.13 -12.82 5.15
C ASP A 60 2.42 -14.32 5.35
N LEU A 61 2.61 -14.75 6.59
CA LEU A 61 2.92 -16.14 6.94
C LEU A 61 1.76 -17.11 6.69
N ILE A 62 0.55 -16.61 6.46
CA ILE A 62 -0.61 -17.45 6.13
C ILE A 62 -0.53 -17.97 4.68
N ILE A 63 0.26 -17.31 3.81
CA ILE A 63 0.44 -17.73 2.42
C ILE A 63 1.28 -19.02 2.40
N HIS A 64 0.73 -20.08 1.81
CA HIS A 64 1.34 -21.41 1.79
C HIS A 64 2.44 -21.59 0.74
N ASP A 65 2.33 -20.93 -0.41
CA ASP A 65 3.35 -21.01 -1.46
C ASP A 65 4.41 -19.93 -1.23
N GLU A 66 5.59 -20.36 -0.82
CA GLU A 66 6.75 -19.52 -0.56
C GLU A 66 7.96 -19.91 -1.42
N SER A 67 7.73 -20.63 -2.52
CA SER A 67 8.79 -21.15 -3.40
C SER A 67 9.71 -20.05 -3.97
N ASP A 68 9.15 -18.87 -4.24
CA ASP A 68 9.88 -17.69 -4.72
C ASP A 68 10.46 -16.80 -3.59
N ILE A 69 10.28 -17.18 -2.32
CA ILE A 69 10.65 -16.36 -1.15
C ILE A 69 11.86 -16.96 -0.46
N LEU A 70 13.04 -16.34 -0.67
CA LEU A 70 14.29 -16.82 -0.08
C LEU A 70 14.50 -16.24 1.33
N ILE A 71 14.17 -14.96 1.52
CA ILE A 71 14.36 -14.25 2.78
C ILE A 71 13.12 -13.41 3.11
N LYS A 72 12.45 -13.70 4.23
CA LYS A 72 11.36 -12.87 4.78
C LYS A 72 11.95 -11.74 5.63
N ARG A 73 12.02 -10.52 5.06
CA ARG A 73 12.67 -9.35 5.70
C ARG A 73 11.72 -8.58 6.60
N LEU A 74 10.46 -8.50 6.20
CA LEU A 74 9.37 -7.94 7.01
C LEU A 74 8.15 -8.83 6.88
N VAL A 75 7.54 -9.12 8.02
CA VAL A 75 6.43 -10.06 8.12
C VAL A 75 5.22 -9.35 8.73
N TRP A 76 4.03 -9.69 8.23
CA TRP A 76 2.78 -9.17 8.76
C TRP A 76 2.51 -9.68 10.18
N ALA A 77 2.07 -8.76 11.04
CA ALA A 77 1.52 -9.15 12.33
C ALA A 77 0.14 -9.83 12.15
N PRO A 78 -0.26 -10.75 13.05
CA PRO A 78 -1.60 -11.30 13.07
C PRO A 78 -2.67 -10.20 13.07
N LYS A 79 -3.75 -10.41 12.32
CA LYS A 79 -4.83 -9.43 12.22
C LYS A 79 -5.77 -9.55 13.41
N GLU A 80 -5.78 -8.55 14.27
CA GLU A 80 -6.67 -8.48 15.44
C GLU A 80 -7.68 -7.32 15.31
N TYR A 81 -8.37 -7.23 14.17
CA TYR A 81 -9.19 -6.07 13.81
C TYR A 81 -10.23 -5.67 14.85
N GLU A 82 -10.93 -6.65 15.43
CA GLU A 82 -11.97 -6.41 16.45
C GLU A 82 -11.43 -5.76 17.73
N LYS A 83 -10.15 -5.96 18.04
CA LYS A 83 -9.52 -5.42 19.26
C LYS A 83 -8.88 -4.06 19.04
N VAL A 84 -8.51 -3.71 17.81
CA VAL A 84 -7.62 -2.56 17.52
C VAL A 84 -8.28 -1.46 16.67
N ARG A 85 -9.53 -1.65 16.22
CA ARG A 85 -10.25 -0.70 15.36
C ARG A 85 -11.58 -0.18 15.93
N THR A 86 -11.91 -0.56 17.16
CA THR A 86 -13.02 -0.01 17.95
C THR A 86 -12.59 1.27 18.65
#